data_AF-A0A523T1C0-F1
#
_entry.id   AF-A0A523T1C0-F1
#
_cell.length_a   1.000
_cell.length_b   1.000
_cell.length_c   1.000
_cell.angle_alpha   90.00
_cell.angle_beta   90.00
_cell.angle_gamma   90.00
#
_symmetry.space_group_name_H-M   'P 1'
#
loop_
_entity.id
_entity.type
_entity.pdbx_description
1 polymer ?
#
loop_
_entity_poly.entity_id
_entity_poly.type
_entity_poly.pdbx_seq_one_letter_code
_entity_poly.pdbx_strand_id
1 'polypeptide(L)' 'MPKFQVWLRGSDLCDVTADTEEGARQQIRDFYGYKRLPKDTFVCRIPDNYYNQMVRNNREIGIDASNI' A
#
# COMPACT_ATOMS: atom_id res chain seq x y z
N MET A 1 -13.13 7.29 -0.28
CA MET A 1 -11.80 7.87 -0.58
C MET A 1 -10.94 6.78 -1.21
N PRO A 2 -10.16 7.10 -2.27
CA PRO A 2 -9.22 6.16 -2.87
C PRO A 2 -8.24 5.57 -1.85
N LYS A 3 -7.81 4.32 -2.08
CA LYS A 3 -6.75 3.65 -1.33
C LYS A 3 -5.44 3.67 -2.12
N PHE A 4 -4.34 3.88 -1.42
CA PHE A 4 -2.99 3.87 -1.96
C PHE A 4 -2.12 2.91 -1.18
N GLN A 5 -1.26 2.18 -1.90
CA GLN A 5 -0.12 1.48 -1.31
C GLN A 5 1.11 2.37 -1.41
N VAL A 6 1.80 2.53 -0.30
CA VAL A 6 3.06 3.26 -0.18
C VAL A 6 4.14 2.27 0.22
N TRP A 7 5.10 2.08 -0.68
CA TRP A 7 6.26 1.23 -0.47
C TRP A 7 7.44 2.11 -0.09
N LEU A 8 7.85 2.05 1.17
CA LEU A 8 9.03 2.73 1.68
C LEU A 8 10.24 1.79 1.58
N ARG A 9 11.36 2.29 1.06
CA ARG A 9 12.66 1.59 1.04
C ARG A 9 12.63 0.20 0.37
N GLY A 10 11.61 -0.06 -0.46
CA GLY A 10 11.43 -1.33 -1.17
C GLY A 10 10.92 -2.51 -0.33
N SER A 11 10.74 -2.36 0.99
CA SER A 11 10.31 -3.47 1.87
C SER A 11 9.11 -3.14 2.75
N ASP A 12 8.93 -1.86 3.10
CA ASP A 12 7.92 -1.46 4.06
C ASP A 12 6.67 -1.01 3.32
N LEU A 13 5.61 -1.82 3.39
CA LEU A 13 4.33 -1.54 2.76
C LEU A 13 3.38 -0.87 3.77
N CYS A 14 2.82 0.28 3.38
CA CYS A 14 1.78 0.98 4.13
C CYS A 14 0.57 1.28 3.25
N ASP A 15 -0.62 1.04 3.77
CA ASP A 15 -1.86 1.42 3.11
C ASP A 15 -2.40 2.73 3.69
N VAL A 16 -2.77 3.66 2.81
CA VAL A 16 -3.36 4.95 3.22
C VAL A 16 -4.56 5.32 2.35
N THR A 17 -5.46 6.12 2.91
CA THR A 17 -6.58 6.71 2.19
C THR A 17 -6.31 8.18 1.93
N ALA A 18 -6.28 8.58 0.66
CA ALA A 18 -6.04 9.95 0.24
C ALA A 18 -6.81 10.26 -1.04
N ASP A 19 -6.94 11.53 -1.40
CA ASP A 19 -7.58 11.92 -2.66
C ASP A 19 -6.62 11.83 -3.86
N THR A 20 -5.31 11.96 -3.60
CA THR A 20 -4.23 11.95 -4.61
C THR A 20 -2.99 11.19 -4.11
N GLU A 21 -2.07 10.86 -5.04
CA GLU A 21 -0.77 10.27 -4.70
C GLU A 21 0.08 11.21 -3.84
N GLU A 22 0.08 12.51 -4.14
CA GLU A 22 0.75 13.53 -3.32
C GLU A 22 0.17 13.57 -1.91
N GLY A 23 -1.15 13.44 -1.77
CA GLY A 23 -1.82 13.34 -0.47
C GLY A 23 -1.37 12.11 0.32
N ALA A 24 -1.28 10.96 -0.34
CA ALA A 24 -0.76 9.72 0.27
C ALA A 24 0.71 9.87 0.71
N ARG A 25 1.55 10.49 -0.13
CA ARG A 25 2.96 10.80 0.19
C ARG A 25 3.06 11.72 1.40
N GLN A 26 2.22 12.76 1.46
CA GLN A 26 2.21 13.72 2.56
C GLN A 26 1.80 13.05 3.87
N GLN A 27 0.73 12.25 3.87
CA GLN A 27 0.29 11.52 5.06
C GLN A 27 1.38 10.60 5.62
N ILE A 28 2.03 9.81 4.77
CA ILE A 28 3.12 8.92 5.21
C ILE A 28 4.32 9.70 5.70
N ARG A 29 4.66 10.82 5.05
CA ARG A 29 5.75 11.70 5.51
C ARG A 29 5.49 12.20 6.93
N ASP A 30 4.27 12.64 7.19
CA ASP A 30 3.88 13.21 8.48
C ASP A 30 3.78 12.14 9.56
N PHE A 31 3.21 10.97 9.24
CA PHE A 31 3.09 9.83 10.16
C PHE A 31 4.45 9.36 10.71
N TYR A 32 5.45 9.24 9.84
CA TYR A 32 6.81 8.83 10.23
C TYR A 32 7.71 9.99 10.68
N GLY A 33 7.23 11.24 10.62
CA GLY A 33 8.02 12.42 10.95
C GLY A 33 9.21 12.66 10.01
N TYR A 34 9.11 12.23 8.75
CA TYR A 34 10.18 12.39 7.78
C TYR A 34 10.29 13.83 7.29
N LYS A 35 11.48 14.41 7.34
CA LYS A 35 11.75 15.69 6.65
C LYS A 35 11.61 15.55 5.13
N ARG A 36 12.01 14.40 4.59
CA ARG A 36 11.85 14.00 3.19
C ARG A 36 11.58 12.50 3.17
N LEU A 37 10.66 12.04 2.33
CA LEU A 37 10.45 10.61 2.13
C LEU A 37 11.76 9.93 1.70
N PRO A 38 12.00 8.67 2.13
CA PRO A 38 13.14 7.89 1.67
C PRO A 38 13.28 7.91 0.15
N LYS A 39 14.52 7.85 -0.33
CA LYS A 39 14.79 7.57 -1.73
C LYS A 39 14.14 6.21 -2.05
N ASP A 40 13.53 6.10 -3.22
CA ASP A 40 12.79 4.92 -3.69
C ASP A 40 11.43 4.68 -3.03
N THR A 41 10.82 5.70 -2.40
CA THR A 41 9.41 5.63 -2.01
C THR A 41 8.50 5.58 -3.25
N PHE A 42 7.84 4.43 -3.44
CA PHE A 42 6.85 4.21 -4.49
C PHE A 42 5.44 4.34 -3.91
N VAL A 43 4.53 4.94 -4.68
CA VAL A 43 3.13 5.11 -4.31
C VAL A 43 2.28 4.73 -5.51
N CYS A 44 1.26 3.92 -5.30
CA CYS A 44 0.29 3.59 -6.34
C CYS A 44 -1.12 3.48 -5.76
N ARG A 45 -2.11 3.88 -6.56
CA ARG A 45 -3.52 3.66 -6.23
C ARG A 45 -3.84 2.17 -6.36
N ILE A 46 -4.56 1.63 -5.39
CA ILE A 46 -5.10 0.27 -5.46
C ILE A 46 -6.64 0.28 -5.57
N PRO A 47 -7.24 -0.69 -6.28
CA PRO A 47 -8.69 -0.88 -6.30
C PRO A 47 -9.25 -1.20 -4.91
N ASP A 48 -10.53 -0.85 -4.67
CA ASP A 48 -11.16 -1.06 -3.36
C ASP A 48 -11.23 -2.53 -2.94
N ASN A 49 -11.30 -3.44 -3.91
CA ASN A 49 -11.35 -4.89 -3.72
C ASN A 49 -9.99 -5.58 -3.93
N TYR A 50 -8.88 -4.83 -3.95
CA TYR A 50 -7.53 -5.35 -4.25
C TYR A 50 -7.17 -6.59 -3.42
N TYR A 51 -7.33 -6.54 -2.09
CA TYR A 51 -7.00 -7.66 -1.22
C TYR A 51 -7.94 -8.85 -1.38
N ASN A 52 -9.23 -8.62 -1.68
CA ASN A 52 -10.17 -9.70 -1.97
C ASN A 52 -9.77 -10.44 -3.25
N GLN A 53 -9.32 -9.70 -4.27
CA GLN A 53 -8.79 -10.30 -5.50
C GLN A 53 -7.50 -11.07 -5.22
N MET A 54 -6.59 -10.53 -4.39
CA MET A 54 -5.36 -11.21 -4.01
C MET A 54 -5.64 -12.53 -3.29
N VAL A 55 -6.55 -12.54 -2.30
CA VAL A 55 -6.95 -13.77 -1.59
C VAL A 55 -7.54 -14.80 -2.55
N ARG A 56 -8.42 -14.35 -3.46
CA ARG A 56 -9.00 -15.22 -4.48
C ARG A 56 -7.92 -15.84 -5.38
N ASN A 57 -7.01 -15.02 -5.91
CA ASN A 57 -5.95 -15.48 -6.79
C ASN A 57 -5.02 -16.48 -6.08
N ASN A 58 -4.66 -16.21 -4.82
CA ASN A 58 -3.86 -17.13 -4.01
C ASN A 58 -4.54 -18.50 -3.87
N ARG A 59 -5.84 -18.52 -3.58
CA ARG A 59 -6.62 -19.77 -3.50
C ARG A 59 -6.67 -20.51 -4.83
N GLU A 60 -6.82 -19.80 -5.95
CA GLU A 60 -6.85 -20.38 -7.29
C GLU A 60 -5.51 -21.06 -7.66
N ILE A 61 -4.38 -20.59 -7.13
CA ILE A 61 -3.06 -21.23 -7.32
C ILE A 61 -2.68 -22.19 -6.18
N GLY A 62 -3.63 -22.56 -5.32
CA GLY A 62 -3.42 -23.52 -4.23
C GLY A 62 -2.66 -22.97 -3.00
N ILE A 63 -2.48 -21.66 -2.89
CA ILE A 63 -1.93 -21.00 -1.70
C ILE A 63 -3.10 -20.62 -0.79
N ASP A 64 -3.28 -21.38 0.30
CA ASP A 64 -4.27 -21.05 1.31
C ASP A 64 -3.66 -20.21 2.45
N ALA A 65 -3.80 -18.89 2.33
CA ALA A 65 -3.36 -17.94 3.35
C ALA A 65 -4.25 -17.92 4.61
N SER A 66 -5.30 -18.76 4.70
CA SER A 66 -6.10 -18.87 5.94
C SER A 66 -5.41 -19.64 7.07
N ASN A 67 -4.22 -20.19 6.81
CA ASN A 67 -3.38 -20.93 7.76
C ASN A 67 -2.13 -20.15 8.25
N ILE A 68 -2.03 -18.85 7.95
CA ILE A 68 -0.95 -17.95 8.42
C ILE A 68 -1.57 -16.88 9.33
#